data_AF-A0AAW1K2Y1-F1
#
_entry.id   AF-A0AAW1K2Y1-F1
#
_cell.length_a   1.000
_cell.length_b   1.000
_cell.length_c   1.000
_cell.angle_alpha   90.00
_cell.angle_beta   90.00
_cell.angle_gamma   90.00
#
_symmetry.space_group_name_H-M   'P 1'
#
loop_
_entity.id
_entity.type
_entity.pdbx_description
1 polymer ?
#
loop_
_entity_poly.entity_id
_entity_poly.type
_entity_poly.pdbx_seq_one_letter_code
_entity_poly.pdbx_strand_id
1 'polypeptide(L)'
;MSISSAIRMSYNIDWILPSLRNPTKFWNLASTITMAAVGIFSKILIKWLNTTKIYNRHIMLRALDERPRNVPLITISNHHSCFDDPGLWGTLKLKHLLNKDRMRWSLAAHDICFTCSPHSYFFAFGKCVPIIRGAGVFQDAVDFCIQQLNKGSWVHVFPEGKVNMTKENMRLKWGVGRMIFESLVTPIVIPIWHIGMDDVLPNDPPYYLRLFKKLTFNFGNPIDFSELVRTLRARNATDVEARKEITDLIQNELLKLKKETETLHLNSYPVKS
;
A
#
# COMPACT_ATOMS: atom_id res chain seq x y z
N MET A 1 -20.22 -31.15 -12.32
CA MET A 1 -19.14 -31.05 -11.30
C MET A 1 -17.94 -30.41 -11.97
N SER A 2 -17.75 -29.11 -11.80
CA SER A 2 -16.59 -28.39 -12.37
C SER A 2 -15.43 -28.54 -11.40
N ILE A 3 -14.40 -29.25 -11.85
CA ILE A 3 -13.13 -29.40 -11.14
C ILE A 3 -12.45 -28.03 -11.22
N SER A 4 -12.47 -27.31 -10.10
CA SER A 4 -11.66 -26.11 -9.89
C SER A 4 -10.21 -26.45 -10.21
N SER A 5 -9.66 -25.82 -11.25
CA SER A 5 -8.23 -25.84 -11.51
C SER A 5 -7.53 -25.15 -10.33
N ALA A 6 -7.08 -25.93 -9.36
CA ALA A 6 -6.26 -25.43 -8.27
C ALA A 6 -5.03 -24.76 -8.89
N ILE A 7 -4.91 -23.44 -8.70
CA ILE A 7 -3.71 -22.70 -9.07
C ILE A 7 -2.55 -23.39 -8.34
N ARG A 8 -1.66 -24.05 -9.08
CA ARG A 8 -0.55 -24.80 -8.51
C ARG A 8 0.44 -23.80 -7.90
N MET A 9 0.34 -23.56 -6.60
CA MET A 9 1.28 -22.68 -5.88
C MET A 9 2.67 -23.33 -5.85
N SER A 10 3.70 -22.57 -6.22
CA SER A 10 5.09 -23.04 -6.24
C SER A 10 5.70 -23.20 -4.84
N TYR A 11 5.14 -22.51 -3.85
CA TYR A 11 5.57 -22.54 -2.45
C TYR A 11 4.34 -22.50 -1.51
N ASN A 12 4.37 -23.26 -0.42
CA ASN A 12 3.28 -23.27 0.56
C ASN A 12 3.34 -22.01 1.45
N ILE A 13 2.26 -21.22 1.41
CA ILE A 13 2.10 -19.96 2.15
C ILE A 13 1.05 -20.04 3.28
N ASP A 14 0.45 -21.21 3.50
CA ASP A 14 -0.73 -21.39 4.36
C ASP A 14 -0.41 -21.10 5.84
N TRP A 15 0.87 -21.22 6.22
CA TRP A 15 1.36 -20.94 7.57
C TRP A 15 1.45 -19.43 7.87
N ILE A 16 1.48 -18.56 6.85
CA ILE A 16 1.81 -17.14 7.01
C ILE A 16 0.69 -16.39 7.73
N LEU A 17 -0.55 -16.48 7.24
CA LEU A 17 -1.68 -15.75 7.84
C LEU A 17 -1.97 -16.18 9.29
N PRO A 18 -1.97 -17.48 9.65
CA PRO A 18 -2.04 -17.90 11.05
C PRO A 18 -0.94 -17.27 11.91
N SER A 19 0.30 -17.23 11.40
CA SER A 19 1.44 -16.62 12.10
C SER A 19 1.29 -15.11 12.28
N LEU A 20 0.75 -14.42 11.27
CA LEU A 20 0.47 -12.98 11.33
C LEU A 20 -0.69 -12.64 12.27
N ARG A 21 -1.70 -13.51 12.39
CA ARG A 21 -2.82 -13.33 13.33
C ARG A 21 -2.38 -13.53 14.78
N ASN A 22 -1.45 -14.46 15.02
CA ASN A 22 -0.98 -14.83 16.35
C ASN A 22 0.56 -14.77 16.46
N PRO A 23 1.17 -13.58 16.36
CA PRO A 23 2.63 -13.44 16.34
C PRO A 23 3.24 -13.72 17.72
N THR A 24 4.31 -14.51 17.76
CA THR A 24 5.08 -14.75 18.98
C THR A 24 5.89 -13.52 19.41
N LYS A 25 6.48 -13.54 20.60
CA LYS A 25 7.41 -12.48 21.04
C LYS A 25 8.62 -12.36 20.11
N PHE A 26 9.17 -13.49 19.66
CA PHE A 26 10.26 -13.53 18.70
C PHE A 26 9.84 -12.91 17.35
N TRP A 27 8.64 -13.24 16.86
CA TRP A 27 8.09 -12.63 15.65
C TRP A 27 8.00 -11.10 15.77
N ASN A 28 7.51 -10.60 16.90
CA ASN A 28 7.40 -9.17 17.14
C ASN A 28 8.77 -8.47 17.18
N LEU A 29 9.80 -9.12 17.75
CA LEU A 29 11.17 -8.61 17.75
C LEU A 29 11.75 -8.58 16.32
N ALA A 30 11.65 -9.69 15.60
CA ALA A 30 12.12 -9.80 14.21
C ALA A 30 11.43 -8.77 13.31
N SER A 31 10.11 -8.62 13.42
CA SER A 31 9.35 -7.60 12.70
C SER A 31 9.79 -6.18 13.05
N THR A 32 10.07 -5.88 14.32
CA THR A 32 10.58 -4.57 14.73
C THR A 32 11.93 -4.26 14.07
N ILE A 33 12.85 -5.21 14.08
CA ILE A 33 14.19 -5.07 13.48
C ILE A 33 14.06 -4.90 11.96
N THR A 34 13.31 -5.76 11.28
CA THR A 34 13.11 -5.71 9.82
C THR A 34 12.50 -4.37 9.40
N MET A 35 11.44 -3.93 10.09
CA MET A 35 10.77 -2.66 9.78
C MET A 35 11.68 -1.45 9.98
N ALA A 36 12.47 -1.42 11.06
CA ALA A 36 13.43 -0.36 11.32
C ALA A 36 14.55 -0.33 10.26
N ALA A 37 15.15 -1.49 9.96
CA ALA A 37 16.24 -1.62 9.00
C ALA A 37 15.81 -1.20 7.59
N VAL A 38 14.68 -1.76 7.12
CA VAL A 38 14.12 -1.44 5.80
C VAL A 38 13.69 0.03 5.73
N GLY A 39 13.06 0.55 6.80
CA GLY A 39 12.66 1.95 6.87
C GLY A 39 13.85 2.92 6.80
N ILE A 40 14.92 2.65 7.55
CA ILE A 40 16.17 3.43 7.49
C ILE A 40 16.78 3.36 6.09
N PHE A 41 16.87 2.16 5.52
CA PHE A 41 17.39 1.95 4.17
C PHE A 41 16.62 2.76 3.12
N SER A 42 15.28 2.67 3.11
CA SER A 42 14.42 3.47 2.24
C SER A 42 14.61 4.96 2.48
N LYS A 43 14.77 5.39 3.74
CA LYS A 43 15.02 6.80 4.06
C LYS A 43 16.34 7.29 3.47
N ILE A 44 17.42 6.53 3.59
CA ILE A 44 18.73 6.86 3.01
C ILE A 44 18.61 7.00 1.50
N LEU A 45 18.04 6.00 0.83
CA LEU A 45 17.88 6.03 -0.62
C LEU A 45 17.03 7.21 -1.09
N ILE A 46 15.86 7.40 -0.48
CA ILE A 46 14.89 8.40 -0.95
C ILE A 46 15.32 9.81 -0.58
N LYS A 47 15.82 10.05 0.63
CA LYS A 47 16.13 11.41 1.09
C LYS A 47 17.57 11.85 0.89
N TRP A 48 18.53 10.93 0.88
CA TRP A 48 19.95 11.29 0.86
C TRP A 48 20.62 10.98 -0.47
N LEU A 49 20.30 9.84 -1.09
CA LEU A 49 20.93 9.41 -2.34
C LEU A 49 20.15 9.82 -3.61
N ASN A 50 18.95 10.38 -3.45
CA ASN A 50 18.11 10.89 -4.54
C ASN A 50 17.63 12.31 -4.23
N THR A 51 17.35 13.07 -5.29
CA THR A 51 16.78 14.42 -5.16
C THR A 51 15.28 14.30 -5.05
N THR A 52 14.72 14.52 -3.86
CA THR A 52 13.31 14.25 -3.58
C THR A 52 12.53 15.48 -3.17
N LYS A 53 11.40 15.74 -3.83
CA LYS A 53 10.38 16.70 -3.42
C LYS A 53 9.18 15.98 -2.82
N ILE A 54 8.75 16.44 -1.64
CA ILE A 54 7.63 15.84 -0.89
C ILE A 54 6.62 16.94 -0.61
N TYR A 55 5.46 16.84 -1.23
CA TYR A 55 4.34 17.76 -1.09
C TYR A 55 3.34 17.21 -0.08
N ASN A 56 2.74 18.11 0.72
CA ASN A 56 1.65 17.78 1.65
C ASN A 56 1.92 16.67 2.67
N ARG A 57 3.20 16.38 2.95
CA ARG A 57 3.64 15.36 3.92
C ARG A 57 2.96 15.48 5.29
N HIS A 58 2.64 16.70 5.72
CA HIS A 58 2.00 16.96 7.01
C HIS A 58 0.65 16.23 7.16
N ILE A 59 -0.08 15.97 6.07
CA ILE A 59 -1.33 15.18 6.08
C ILE A 59 -1.06 13.78 6.62
N MET A 60 -0.06 13.09 6.06
CA MET A 60 0.33 11.77 6.51
C MET A 60 0.88 11.78 7.95
N LEU A 61 1.68 12.79 8.31
CA LEU A 61 2.23 12.88 9.67
C LEU A 61 1.13 13.08 10.71
N ARG A 62 0.13 13.94 10.45
CA ARG A 62 -1.03 14.11 11.34
C ARG A 62 -1.85 12.82 11.46
N ALA A 63 -2.09 12.12 10.34
CA ALA A 63 -2.77 10.84 10.38
C ALA A 63 -2.02 9.76 11.21
N LEU A 64 -0.69 9.81 11.25
CA LEU A 64 0.10 8.90 12.07
C LEU A 64 0.21 9.33 13.54
N ASP A 65 0.30 10.63 13.81
CA ASP A 65 0.57 11.17 15.14
C ASP A 65 -0.73 11.44 15.94
N GLU A 66 -1.80 11.92 15.29
CA GLU A 66 -2.96 12.55 15.94
C GLU A 66 -4.27 11.75 15.80
N ARG A 67 -4.41 10.91 14.77
CA ARG A 67 -5.66 10.16 14.53
C ARG A 67 -5.99 9.26 15.74
N PRO A 68 -7.26 9.22 16.20
CA PRO A 68 -7.70 8.37 17.31
C PRO A 68 -7.31 6.90 17.11
N ARG A 69 -6.97 6.20 18.21
CA ARG A 69 -6.45 4.82 18.14
C ARG A 69 -7.40 3.83 17.49
N ASN A 70 -8.71 4.04 17.64
CA ASN A 70 -9.77 3.17 17.10
C ASN A 70 -10.20 3.54 15.67
N VAL A 71 -9.66 4.63 15.09
CA VAL A 71 -9.99 5.03 13.72
C VAL A 71 -8.94 4.42 12.77
N PRO A 72 -9.33 3.56 11.84
CA PRO A 72 -8.38 2.97 10.89
C PRO A 72 -7.85 3.98 9.86
N LEU A 73 -6.70 3.65 9.28
CA LEU A 73 -6.10 4.40 8.18
C LEU A 73 -5.89 3.47 6.99
N ILE A 74 -6.30 3.93 5.80
CA ILE A 74 -5.93 3.34 4.52
C ILE A 74 -5.11 4.37 3.74
N THR A 75 -3.94 3.97 3.25
CA THR A 75 -3.23 4.74 2.22
C THR A 75 -3.31 4.02 0.89
N ILE A 76 -3.55 4.77 -0.18
CA ILE A 76 -3.61 4.23 -1.54
C ILE A 76 -2.62 4.95 -2.45
N SER A 77 -1.94 4.24 -3.34
CA SER A 77 -1.06 4.89 -4.33
C SER A 77 -1.00 4.17 -5.67
N ASN A 78 -0.51 4.88 -6.68
CA ASN A 78 -0.04 4.25 -7.91
C ASN A 78 1.12 3.28 -7.61
N HIS A 79 1.37 2.34 -8.53
CA HIS A 79 2.42 1.35 -8.37
C HIS A 79 3.29 1.27 -9.63
N HIS A 80 4.41 1.99 -9.65
CA HIS A 80 5.32 2.03 -10.79
C HIS A 80 6.58 1.15 -10.62
N SER A 81 6.91 0.71 -9.40
CA SER A 81 8.09 -0.11 -9.14
C SER A 81 7.87 -1.09 -7.99
N CYS A 82 8.54 -2.24 -8.03
CA CYS A 82 8.66 -3.12 -6.85
C CYS A 82 9.29 -2.41 -5.64
N PHE A 83 10.01 -1.29 -5.84
CA PHE A 83 10.57 -0.49 -4.73
C PHE A 83 9.58 0.49 -4.10
N ASP A 84 8.37 0.65 -4.65
CA ASP A 84 7.36 1.58 -4.10
C ASP A 84 7.06 1.29 -2.63
N ASP A 85 6.97 0.01 -2.27
CA ASP A 85 7.03 -0.46 -0.90
C ASP A 85 8.30 -1.31 -0.76
N PRO A 86 9.35 -0.82 -0.07
CA PRO A 86 9.30 0.12 1.07
C PRO A 86 9.60 1.59 0.78
N GLY A 87 10.01 1.95 -0.44
CA GLY A 87 10.57 3.27 -0.76
C GLY A 87 9.68 4.46 -0.39
N LEU A 88 8.36 4.38 -0.63
CA LEU A 88 7.40 5.42 -0.28
C LEU A 88 7.53 5.87 1.19
N TRP A 89 7.85 4.95 2.09
CA TRP A 89 7.95 5.21 3.52
C TRP A 89 9.24 5.91 3.94
N GLY A 90 10.27 5.94 3.08
CA GLY A 90 11.47 6.76 3.29
C GLY A 90 11.16 8.26 3.49
N THR A 91 9.98 8.69 3.02
CA THR A 91 9.43 10.02 3.25
C THR A 91 9.09 10.30 4.73
N LEU A 92 8.82 9.30 5.57
CA LEU A 92 8.38 9.46 6.96
C LEU A 92 9.49 9.93 7.92
N LYS A 93 9.13 10.31 9.16
CA LYS A 93 10.10 10.67 10.22
C LYS A 93 10.73 9.40 10.79
N LEU A 94 11.96 9.49 11.30
CA LEU A 94 12.66 8.32 11.85
C LEU A 94 11.85 7.67 13.00
N LYS A 95 11.21 8.48 13.87
CA LYS A 95 10.31 7.98 14.93
C LYS A 95 9.17 7.08 14.42
N HIS A 96 8.71 7.25 13.17
CA HIS A 96 7.68 6.40 12.58
C HIS A 96 8.28 5.09 12.08
N LEU A 97 9.43 5.18 11.39
CA LEU A 97 10.14 4.04 10.82
C LEU A 97 10.64 3.07 11.90
N LEU A 98 11.04 3.60 13.05
CA LEU A 98 11.50 2.82 14.21
C LEU A 98 10.36 2.28 15.08
N ASN A 99 9.10 2.57 14.77
CA ASN A 99 7.95 2.11 15.52
C ASN A 99 7.05 1.25 14.63
N LYS A 100 7.17 -0.08 14.73
CA LYS A 100 6.38 -1.01 13.92
C LYS A 100 4.87 -0.80 14.07
N ASP A 101 4.38 -0.33 15.22
CA ASP A 101 2.95 -0.17 15.49
C ASP A 101 2.38 1.10 14.83
N ARG A 102 3.26 2.02 14.40
CA ARG A 102 2.91 3.17 13.57
C ARG A 102 3.12 2.91 12.08
N MET A 103 3.43 1.66 11.70
CA MET A 103 3.70 1.28 10.31
C MET A 103 2.62 0.37 9.73
N ARG A 104 2.40 0.55 8.43
CA ARG A 104 1.41 -0.15 7.59
C ARG A 104 1.58 -1.66 7.53
N TRP A 105 0.43 -2.33 7.43
CA TRP A 105 0.28 -3.60 6.72
C TRP A 105 0.17 -3.35 5.22
N SER A 106 0.68 -4.24 4.38
CA SER A 106 0.66 -4.08 2.92
C SER A 106 0.32 -5.40 2.24
N LEU A 107 -0.49 -5.38 1.18
CA LEU A 107 -0.75 -6.57 0.37
C LEU A 107 0.41 -6.79 -0.62
N ALA A 108 0.95 -8.00 -0.68
CA ALA A 108 2.07 -8.33 -1.56
C ALA A 108 1.79 -9.64 -2.33
N ALA A 109 2.06 -9.63 -3.64
CA ALA A 109 1.75 -10.75 -4.51
C ALA A 109 2.53 -12.00 -4.10
N HIS A 110 1.81 -13.10 -3.82
CA HIS A 110 2.42 -14.34 -3.32
C HIS A 110 3.50 -14.90 -4.24
N ASP A 111 3.26 -14.85 -5.55
CA ASP A 111 4.12 -15.38 -6.60
C ASP A 111 5.39 -14.55 -6.85
N ILE A 112 5.51 -13.38 -6.22
CA ILE A 112 6.69 -12.50 -6.30
C ILE A 112 7.41 -12.43 -4.95
N CYS A 113 6.68 -12.18 -3.87
CA CYS A 113 7.25 -11.93 -2.55
C CYS A 113 7.37 -13.19 -1.68
N PHE A 114 6.62 -14.25 -1.97
CA PHE A 114 6.50 -15.44 -1.13
C PHE A 114 6.85 -16.71 -1.91
N THR A 115 7.99 -16.66 -2.59
CA THR A 115 8.46 -17.72 -3.51
C THR A 115 9.30 -18.79 -2.83
N CYS A 116 9.84 -18.50 -1.64
CA CYS A 116 10.57 -19.44 -0.81
C CYS A 116 10.52 -19.01 0.66
N SER A 117 11.03 -19.85 1.56
CA SER A 117 10.97 -19.61 3.01
C SER A 117 11.69 -18.31 3.45
N PRO A 118 12.96 -18.04 3.07
CA PRO A 118 13.63 -16.80 3.45
C PRO A 118 12.88 -15.53 3.01
N HIS A 119 12.41 -15.48 1.76
CA HIS A 119 11.61 -14.36 1.27
C HIS A 119 10.32 -14.21 2.07
N SER A 120 9.62 -15.32 2.31
CA SER A 120 8.35 -15.30 3.02
C SER A 120 8.47 -14.75 4.44
N TYR A 121 9.51 -15.16 5.19
CA TYR A 121 9.80 -14.57 6.50
C TYR A 121 10.15 -13.09 6.40
N PHE A 122 11.02 -12.69 5.47
CA PHE A 122 11.40 -11.29 5.30
C PHE A 122 10.18 -10.38 5.05
N PHE A 123 9.34 -10.74 4.08
CA PHE A 123 8.14 -9.96 3.75
C PHE A 123 7.10 -10.00 4.87
N ALA A 124 6.89 -11.16 5.52
CA ALA A 124 5.95 -11.26 6.63
C ALA A 124 6.40 -10.44 7.86
N PHE A 125 7.70 -10.43 8.18
CA PHE A 125 8.27 -9.53 9.19
C PHE A 125 8.13 -8.05 8.82
N GLY A 126 8.19 -7.73 7.52
CA GLY A 126 7.90 -6.42 6.95
C GLY A 126 6.41 -6.03 6.93
N LYS A 127 5.54 -6.80 7.60
CA LYS A 127 4.07 -6.64 7.60
C LYS A 127 3.42 -6.75 6.23
N CYS A 128 4.01 -7.54 5.33
CA CYS A 128 3.40 -7.86 4.05
C CYS A 128 2.50 -9.10 4.18
N VAL A 129 1.34 -9.03 3.54
CA VAL A 129 0.29 -10.04 3.60
C VAL A 129 0.18 -10.68 2.21
N PRO A 130 0.33 -12.01 2.07
CA PRO A 130 0.33 -12.66 0.76
C PRO A 130 -1.05 -12.59 0.11
N ILE A 131 -1.14 -11.99 -1.08
CA ILE A 131 -2.37 -11.89 -1.87
C ILE A 131 -2.27 -12.76 -3.14
N ILE A 132 -3.34 -13.48 -3.46
CA ILE A 132 -3.42 -14.30 -4.68
C ILE A 132 -4.11 -13.48 -5.77
N ARG A 133 -3.36 -13.16 -6.82
CA ARG A 133 -3.87 -12.43 -8.00
C ARG A 133 -4.83 -13.35 -8.76
N GLY A 134 -6.01 -12.82 -9.12
CA GLY A 134 -7.04 -13.60 -9.81
C GLY A 134 -8.01 -14.36 -8.91
N ALA A 135 -7.74 -14.50 -7.61
CA ALA A 135 -8.62 -15.19 -6.66
C ALA A 135 -9.87 -14.37 -6.23
N GLY A 136 -10.06 -13.17 -6.80
CA GLY A 136 -11.13 -12.26 -6.42
C GLY A 136 -10.85 -11.50 -5.12
N VAL A 137 -11.88 -10.85 -4.57
CA VAL A 137 -11.76 -10.02 -3.35
C VAL A 137 -12.11 -10.76 -2.06
N PHE A 138 -12.68 -11.96 -2.18
CA PHE A 138 -13.04 -12.83 -1.06
C PHE A 138 -11.90 -13.83 -0.86
N GLN A 139 -10.84 -13.37 -0.19
CA GLN A 139 -9.70 -14.17 0.18
C GLN A 139 -9.19 -13.75 1.55
N ASP A 140 -8.64 -14.70 2.30
CA ASP A 140 -8.21 -14.54 3.69
C ASP A 140 -7.29 -13.34 3.94
N ALA A 141 -6.49 -12.94 2.95
CA ALA A 141 -5.60 -11.78 3.04
C ALA A 141 -6.37 -10.45 3.11
N VAL A 142 -7.48 -10.31 2.38
CA VAL A 142 -8.35 -9.13 2.47
C VAL A 142 -9.10 -9.13 3.81
N ASP A 143 -9.54 -10.31 4.27
CA ASP A 143 -10.17 -10.46 5.59
C ASP A 143 -9.20 -10.09 6.71
N PHE A 144 -7.93 -10.50 6.59
CA PHE A 144 -6.87 -10.11 7.50
C PHE A 144 -6.69 -8.58 7.52
N CYS A 145 -6.66 -7.92 6.36
CA CYS A 145 -6.60 -6.45 6.32
C CYS A 145 -7.79 -5.80 7.02
N ILE A 146 -9.02 -6.29 6.80
CA ILE A 146 -10.23 -5.81 7.50
C ILE A 146 -10.10 -6.03 9.02
N GLN A 147 -9.57 -7.18 9.46
CA GLN A 147 -9.29 -7.44 10.89
C GLN A 147 -8.28 -6.43 11.46
N GLN A 148 -7.25 -6.04 10.71
CA GLN A 148 -6.29 -5.02 11.15
C GLN A 148 -6.93 -3.63 11.19
N LEU A 149 -7.76 -3.28 10.21
CA LEU A 149 -8.51 -2.02 10.18
C LEU A 149 -9.48 -1.92 11.36
N ASN A 150 -10.18 -3.01 11.70
CA ASN A 150 -11.06 -3.07 12.87
C ASN A 150 -10.30 -2.93 14.21
N LYS A 151 -8.97 -3.11 14.22
CA LYS A 151 -8.09 -2.79 15.36
C LYS A 151 -7.55 -1.35 15.33
N GLY A 152 -8.01 -0.51 14.39
CA GLY A 152 -7.52 0.85 14.16
C GLY A 152 -6.15 0.93 13.48
N SER A 153 -5.66 -0.19 12.94
CA SER A 153 -4.35 -0.23 12.28
C SER A 153 -4.34 0.52 10.96
N TRP A 154 -3.15 0.64 10.40
CA TRP A 154 -2.92 1.22 9.08
C TRP A 154 -2.68 0.13 8.03
N VAL A 155 -3.42 0.18 6.93
CA VAL A 155 -3.23 -0.66 5.73
C VAL A 155 -2.85 0.20 4.53
N HIS A 156 -1.84 -0.21 3.77
CA HIS A 156 -1.51 0.36 2.48
C HIS A 156 -1.95 -0.57 1.35
N VAL A 157 -2.49 0.01 0.28
CA VAL A 157 -2.96 -0.72 -0.89
C VAL A 157 -2.44 -0.05 -2.17
N PHE A 158 -1.92 -0.86 -3.09
CA PHE A 158 -1.73 -0.50 -4.49
C PHE A 158 -2.93 -1.00 -5.30
N PRO A 159 -4.00 -0.20 -5.47
CA PRO A 159 -5.24 -0.69 -6.05
C PRO A 159 -5.11 -1.07 -7.54
N GLU A 160 -4.01 -0.75 -8.21
CA GLU A 160 -3.69 -1.25 -9.58
C GLU A 160 -3.51 -2.78 -9.61
N GLY A 161 -3.09 -3.38 -8.49
CA GLY A 161 -2.96 -4.83 -8.30
C GLY A 161 -1.76 -5.48 -9.01
N LYS A 162 -0.92 -4.69 -9.67
CA LYS A 162 0.38 -5.05 -10.24
C LYS A 162 1.21 -3.77 -10.42
N VAL A 163 2.51 -3.92 -10.64
CA VAL A 163 3.34 -2.82 -11.13
C VAL A 163 2.87 -2.40 -12.53
N ASN A 164 2.55 -1.12 -12.68
CA ASN A 164 2.12 -0.47 -13.91
C ASN A 164 3.32 0.09 -14.69
N MET A 165 4.00 -0.79 -15.41
CA MET A 165 5.21 -0.44 -16.18
C MET A 165 4.92 0.54 -17.34
N THR A 166 3.72 0.49 -17.91
CA THR A 166 3.32 1.34 -19.05
C THR A 166 2.71 2.68 -18.61
N LYS A 167 2.49 2.88 -17.30
CA LYS A 167 1.87 4.08 -16.71
C LYS A 167 0.49 4.38 -17.31
N GLU A 168 -0.19 3.33 -17.78
CA GLU A 168 -1.52 3.43 -18.39
C GLU A 168 -2.58 3.70 -17.33
N ASN A 169 -3.72 4.26 -17.74
CA ASN A 169 -4.85 4.43 -16.84
C ASN A 169 -5.54 3.07 -16.63
N MET A 170 -5.11 2.34 -15.61
CA MET A 170 -5.64 1.02 -15.27
C MET A 170 -6.90 1.10 -14.41
N ARG A 171 -7.82 0.15 -14.62
CA ARG A 171 -8.95 -0.06 -13.69
C ARG A 171 -8.44 -0.56 -12.34
N LEU A 172 -8.85 0.12 -11.27
CA LEU A 172 -8.54 -0.28 -9.90
C LEU A 172 -9.28 -1.55 -9.47
N LYS A 173 -8.61 -2.38 -8.66
CA LYS A 173 -9.15 -3.60 -8.07
C LYS A 173 -10.02 -3.24 -6.86
N TRP A 174 -11.16 -3.93 -6.75
CA TRP A 174 -12.20 -3.64 -5.76
C TRP A 174 -11.89 -4.05 -4.31
N GLY A 175 -10.72 -4.64 -4.04
CA GLY A 175 -10.33 -5.06 -2.70
C GLY A 175 -10.32 -3.89 -1.71
N VAL A 176 -9.89 -2.71 -2.14
CA VAL A 176 -9.92 -1.50 -1.30
C VAL A 176 -11.35 -1.04 -0.99
N GLY A 177 -12.26 -1.12 -1.96
CA GLY A 177 -13.67 -0.80 -1.75
C GLY A 177 -14.31 -1.73 -0.71
N ARG A 178 -13.95 -3.02 -0.76
CA ARG A 178 -14.37 -4.00 0.25
C ARG A 178 -13.84 -3.64 1.64
N MET A 179 -12.55 -3.34 1.75
CA MET A 179 -11.92 -2.96 3.03
C MET A 179 -12.60 -1.76 3.67
N ILE A 180 -12.95 -0.74 2.89
CA ILE A 180 -13.63 0.46 3.39
C ILE A 180 -15.07 0.12 3.83
N PHE A 181 -15.81 -0.60 3.00
CA PHE A 181 -17.23 -0.89 3.25
C PHE A 181 -17.46 -1.82 4.44
N GLU A 182 -16.62 -2.84 4.60
CA GLU A 182 -16.72 -3.86 5.66
C GLU A 182 -15.97 -3.48 6.95
N SER A 183 -15.23 -2.37 6.96
CA SER A 183 -14.66 -1.86 8.22
C SER A 183 -15.78 -1.40 9.17
N LEU A 184 -15.65 -1.75 10.45
CA LEU A 184 -16.60 -1.36 11.49
C LEU A 184 -16.65 0.16 11.68
N VAL A 185 -15.49 0.79 11.60
CA VAL A 185 -15.31 2.24 11.57
C VAL A 185 -14.81 2.62 10.17
N THR A 186 -15.50 3.55 9.52
CA THR A 186 -15.07 4.05 8.20
C THR A 186 -13.64 4.58 8.30
N PRO A 187 -12.68 4.03 7.53
CA PRO A 187 -11.27 4.44 7.61
C PRO A 187 -11.07 5.85 7.06
N ILE A 188 -10.07 6.55 7.59
CA ILE A 188 -9.49 7.70 6.89
C ILE A 188 -8.74 7.14 5.67
N VAL A 189 -9.00 7.68 4.47
CA VAL A 189 -8.34 7.24 3.24
C VAL A 189 -7.46 8.36 2.71
N ILE A 190 -6.14 8.13 2.61
CA ILE A 190 -5.19 9.12 2.07
C ILE A 190 -4.66 8.64 0.72
N PRO A 191 -4.99 9.32 -0.38
CA PRO A 191 -4.38 9.06 -1.68
C PRO A 191 -2.97 9.63 -1.75
N ILE A 192 -2.08 8.90 -2.40
CA ILE A 192 -0.69 9.28 -2.59
C ILE A 192 -0.34 9.04 -4.05
N TRP A 193 0.35 9.98 -4.68
CA TRP A 193 0.90 9.79 -6.02
C TRP A 193 2.41 10.03 -5.99
N HIS A 194 3.17 9.16 -6.64
CA HIS A 194 4.62 9.31 -6.74
C HIS A 194 5.12 9.17 -8.18
N ILE A 195 6.25 9.84 -8.45
CA ILE A 195 6.95 9.83 -9.75
C ILE A 195 8.45 9.58 -9.49
N GLY A 196 9.06 8.72 -10.31
CA GLY A 196 10.51 8.46 -10.35
C GLY A 196 10.99 7.24 -9.57
N MET A 197 10.09 6.50 -8.92
CA MET A 197 10.46 5.27 -8.18
C MET A 197 10.98 4.17 -9.11
N ASP A 198 10.42 4.09 -10.31
CA ASP A 198 10.85 3.24 -11.42
C ASP A 198 12.21 3.66 -11.99
N ASP A 199 12.62 4.93 -11.84
CA ASP A 199 13.98 5.34 -12.19
C ASP A 199 15.02 4.87 -11.16
N VAL A 200 14.60 4.69 -9.90
CA VAL A 200 15.42 4.19 -8.79
C VAL A 200 15.54 2.68 -8.85
N LEU A 201 14.44 1.95 -9.04
CA LEU A 201 14.46 0.52 -9.32
C LEU A 201 13.62 0.24 -10.57
N PRO A 202 14.26 0.11 -11.74
CA PRO A 202 13.60 -0.32 -12.97
C PRO A 202 12.99 -1.72 -12.83
N ASN A 203 11.94 -1.98 -13.60
CA ASN A 203 11.23 -3.27 -13.59
C ASN A 203 11.75 -4.23 -14.68
N ASP A 204 12.96 -3.97 -15.18
CA ASP A 204 13.67 -4.77 -16.17
C ASP A 204 15.01 -5.27 -15.60
N PRO A 205 15.44 -6.51 -15.93
CA PRO A 205 16.75 -7.00 -15.55
C PRO A 205 17.90 -6.21 -16.20
N PRO A 206 19.03 -6.01 -15.49
CA PRO A 206 19.27 -6.43 -14.11
C PRO A 206 18.64 -5.49 -13.08
N TYR A 207 18.06 -6.06 -12.02
CA TYR A 207 17.38 -5.32 -10.95
C TYR A 207 18.38 -4.72 -9.94
N TYR A 208 18.97 -3.57 -10.26
CA TYR A 208 19.83 -2.83 -9.35
C TYR A 208 19.27 -1.43 -9.05
N LEU A 209 19.53 -0.96 -7.84
CA LEU A 209 19.14 0.38 -7.41
C LEU A 209 20.03 1.43 -8.09
N ARG A 210 19.39 2.43 -8.69
CA ARG A 210 20.03 3.59 -9.31
C ARG A 210 19.90 4.79 -8.37
N LEU A 211 20.97 5.57 -8.27
CA LEU A 211 21.04 6.75 -7.41
C LEU A 211 20.89 8.04 -8.23
N PHE A 212 20.80 9.17 -7.52
CA PHE A 212 20.73 10.53 -8.08
C PHE A 212 19.54 10.79 -9.01
N LYS A 213 18.44 10.08 -8.77
CA LYS A 213 17.16 10.24 -9.47
C LYS A 213 16.33 11.35 -8.85
N LYS A 214 15.34 11.79 -9.60
CA LYS A 214 14.43 12.87 -9.25
C LYS A 214 13.09 12.28 -8.84
N LEU A 215 12.74 12.43 -7.58
CA LEU A 215 11.53 11.84 -7.02
C LEU A 215 10.53 12.92 -6.62
N THR A 216 9.26 12.67 -6.89
CA THR A 216 8.16 13.49 -6.37
C THR A 216 7.17 12.61 -5.66
N PHE A 217 6.79 13.01 -4.45
CA PHE A 217 5.71 12.40 -3.68
C PHE A 217 4.68 13.48 -3.35
N ASN A 218 3.42 13.23 -3.67
CA ASN A 218 2.31 14.10 -3.31
C ASN A 218 1.30 13.33 -2.46
N PHE A 219 1.09 13.80 -1.24
CA PHE A 219 0.07 13.27 -0.34
C PHE A 219 -1.22 14.08 -0.54
N GLY A 220 -2.25 13.47 -1.11
CA GLY A 220 -3.53 14.13 -1.32
C GLY A 220 -4.31 14.33 -0.01
N ASN A 221 -5.36 15.15 -0.10
CA ASN A 221 -6.28 15.34 1.02
C ASN A 221 -7.00 14.02 1.37
N PRO A 222 -7.30 13.78 2.66
CA PRO A 222 -8.08 12.61 3.05
C PRO A 222 -9.45 12.60 2.36
N ILE A 223 -9.84 11.45 1.83
CA ILE A 223 -11.15 11.23 1.22
C ILE A 223 -12.12 10.80 2.31
N ASP A 224 -13.22 11.52 2.47
CA ASP A 224 -14.28 11.16 3.42
C ASP A 224 -15.29 10.22 2.76
N PHE A 225 -15.32 8.98 3.23
CA PHE A 225 -16.26 7.95 2.79
C PHE A 225 -17.50 7.83 3.68
N SER A 226 -17.60 8.61 4.75
CA SER A 226 -18.63 8.42 5.79
C SER A 226 -20.05 8.50 5.20
N GLU A 227 -20.31 9.54 4.38
CA GLU A 227 -21.61 9.74 3.76
C GLU A 227 -21.94 8.69 2.70
N LEU A 228 -20.95 8.34 1.86
CA LEU A 228 -21.13 7.32 0.83
C LEU A 228 -21.43 5.96 1.46
N VAL A 229 -20.65 5.54 2.46
CA VAL A 229 -20.87 4.28 3.17
C VAL A 229 -22.21 4.28 3.88
N ARG A 230 -22.61 5.39 4.52
CA ARG A 230 -23.93 5.53 5.16
C ARG A 230 -25.06 5.35 4.16
N THR A 231 -24.97 6.01 3.01
CA THR A 231 -25.98 5.93 1.93
C THR A 231 -26.05 4.52 1.36
N LEU A 232 -24.91 3.89 1.07
CA LEU A 232 -24.83 2.53 0.57
C LEU A 232 -25.50 1.53 1.52
N ARG A 233 -25.25 1.66 2.82
CA ARG A 233 -25.89 0.83 3.86
C ARG A 233 -27.39 1.11 3.96
N ALA A 234 -27.81 2.38 3.97
CA ALA A 234 -29.21 2.77 4.10
C ALA A 234 -30.10 2.24 2.96
N ARG A 235 -29.56 2.16 1.75
CA ARG A 235 -30.30 1.62 0.59
C ARG A 235 -30.12 0.11 0.39
N ASN A 236 -29.44 -0.58 1.31
CA ASN A 236 -29.11 -2.01 1.19
C ASN A 236 -28.42 -2.35 -0.15
N ALA A 237 -27.45 -1.53 -0.54
CA ALA A 237 -26.66 -1.77 -1.75
C ALA A 237 -26.01 -3.16 -1.71
N THR A 238 -25.98 -3.85 -2.84
CA THR A 238 -25.27 -5.12 -2.95
C THR A 238 -23.77 -4.91 -2.72
N ASP A 239 -23.06 -5.95 -2.27
CA ASP A 239 -21.60 -5.90 -2.09
C ASP A 239 -20.88 -5.44 -3.36
N VAL A 240 -21.38 -5.83 -4.54
CA VAL A 240 -20.80 -5.44 -5.83
C VAL A 240 -20.94 -3.94 -6.06
N GLU A 241 -22.13 -3.39 -5.87
CA GLU A 241 -22.39 -1.95 -6.02
C GLU A 241 -21.55 -1.13 -5.05
N ALA A 242 -21.54 -1.50 -3.76
CA ALA A 242 -20.77 -0.80 -2.74
C ALA A 242 -19.27 -0.79 -3.06
N ARG A 243 -18.71 -1.95 -3.40
CA ARG A 243 -17.29 -2.07 -3.78
C ARG A 243 -16.97 -1.24 -5.02
N LYS A 244 -17.83 -1.27 -6.04
CA LYS A 244 -17.64 -0.54 -7.29
C LYS A 244 -17.66 0.97 -7.03
N GLU A 245 -18.71 1.51 -6.42
CA GLU A 245 -18.86 2.96 -6.22
C GLU A 245 -17.74 3.55 -5.37
N ILE A 246 -17.35 2.88 -4.29
CA ILE A 246 -16.22 3.30 -3.45
C ILE A 246 -14.93 3.30 -4.28
N THR A 247 -14.68 2.25 -5.06
CA THR A 247 -13.45 2.14 -5.85
C THR A 247 -13.41 3.13 -7.01
N ASP A 248 -14.55 3.45 -7.62
CA ASP A 248 -14.66 4.44 -8.69
C ASP A 248 -14.38 5.85 -8.16
N LEU A 249 -14.89 6.20 -6.97
CA LEU A 249 -14.53 7.46 -6.30
C LEU A 249 -13.03 7.54 -6.04
N ILE A 250 -12.43 6.47 -5.51
CA ILE A 250 -10.98 6.37 -5.33
C ILE A 250 -10.23 6.61 -6.65
N GLN A 251 -10.67 5.98 -7.74
CA GLN A 251 -10.02 6.10 -9.04
C GLN A 251 -10.05 7.55 -9.53
N ASN A 252 -11.18 8.24 -9.38
CA ASN A 252 -11.31 9.65 -9.74
C ASN A 252 -10.36 10.55 -8.92
N GLU A 253 -10.28 10.33 -7.61
CA GLU A 253 -9.38 11.12 -6.74
C GLU A 253 -7.90 10.86 -7.04
N LEU A 254 -7.51 9.60 -7.30
CA LEU A 254 -6.14 9.28 -7.71
C LEU A 254 -5.79 9.89 -9.07
N LEU A 255 -6.71 9.92 -10.05
CA LEU A 255 -6.46 10.55 -11.34
C LEU A 255 -6.37 12.07 -11.27
N LYS A 256 -7.10 12.73 -10.35
CA LYS A 256 -6.90 14.15 -10.05
C LYS A 256 -5.51 14.38 -9.44
N LEU A 257 -5.14 13.59 -8.43
CA LEU A 257 -3.85 13.69 -7.76
C LEU A 257 -2.68 13.40 -8.72
N LYS A 258 -2.85 12.49 -9.69
CA LYS A 258 -1.89 12.23 -10.78
C LYS A 258 -1.55 13.51 -11.52
N LYS A 259 -2.56 14.21 -12.06
CA LYS A 259 -2.38 15.44 -12.86
C LYS A 259 -1.69 16.55 -12.05
N GLU A 260 -2.09 16.71 -10.79
CA GLU A 260 -1.44 17.66 -9.87
C GLU A 260 0.04 17.30 -9.66
N THR A 261 0.33 16.02 -9.43
CA THR A 261 1.68 15.54 -9.15
C THR A 261 2.60 15.64 -10.37
N GLU A 262 2.08 15.38 -11.57
CA GLU A 262 2.80 15.59 -12.83
C GLU A 262 3.19 17.06 -13.00
N THR A 263 2.27 17.98 -12.70
CA THR A 263 2.55 19.43 -12.73
C THR A 263 3.63 19.81 -11.70
N LEU A 264 3.51 19.32 -10.46
CA LEU A 264 4.51 19.56 -9.41
C LEU A 264 5.88 19.00 -9.78
N HIS A 265 5.93 17.84 -10.43
CA HIS A 265 7.17 17.21 -10.88
C HIS A 265 7.86 18.04 -11.96
N LEU A 266 7.12 18.48 -12.98
CA LEU A 266 7.65 19.33 -14.05
C LEU A 266 8.17 20.67 -13.50
N ASN A 267 7.44 21.29 -12.57
CA ASN A 267 7.87 22.53 -11.92
C ASN A 267 9.11 22.34 -11.04
N SER A 268 9.25 21.17 -10.40
CA SER A 268 10.40 20.85 -9.55
C SER A 268 11.65 20.50 -10.35
N TYR A 269 11.46 19.96 -11.54
CA TYR A 269 12.50 19.37 -12.37
C TYR A 269 12.30 19.75 -13.84
N PRO A 270 12.41 21.04 -14.20
CA PRO A 270 12.25 21.47 -15.58
C PRO A 270 13.21 20.71 -16.49
N VAL A 271 12.71 20.29 -17.65
CA VAL A 271 13.53 19.73 -18.71
C VAL A 271 14.42 20.87 -19.19
N LYS A 272 15.74 20.70 -19.11
CA LYS A 272 16.66 21.69 -19.69
C LYS A 272 16.44 21.68 -21.20
N SER A 273 16.08 22.84 -21.75
CA SER A 273 16.05 23.12 -23.18
C SER A 273 17.43 22.96 -23.80
#